data_AF-A0A2G9NWP5-F1
#
_entry.id   AF-A0A2G9NWP5-F1
#
_cell.length_a   1.000
_cell.length_b   1.000
_cell.length_c   1.000
_cell.angle_alpha   90.00
_cell.angle_beta   90.00
_cell.angle_gamma   90.00
#
_symmetry.space_group_name_H-M   'P 1'
#
loop_
_entity.id
_entity.type
_entity.pdbx_description
1 polymer ?
#
loop_
_entity_poly.entity_id
_entity_poly.type
_entity_poly.pdbx_seq_one_letter_code
_entity_poly.pdbx_strand_id
1 'polypeptide(L)'
;MKKAKLFLLILTALIFIFYLTNIAGATDVLSPDKVVEGVTGIDSNDISPNSVQSSVEAKWLYLKEEWKKILFRNKLISGVDSILKKLNPVFVVLFKESYDLVSFKMWIIIILWFISSSISFDLVRLYGHLKIGWSILASLVISTILAQTYFLTLIYVLLVKLAGYPEYWPVRLILWLVIIVVLFVVYYFEKSWTHFVRLS
;
A
#
# COMPACT_ATOMS: atom_id res chain seq x y z
N MET A 1 14.78 9.22 24.88
CA MET A 1 14.75 8.87 23.43
C MET A 1 13.31 8.85 22.96
N LYS A 2 12.97 9.71 21.99
CA LYS A 2 11.58 10.09 21.66
C LYS A 2 10.87 8.94 20.94
N LYS A 3 9.64 8.62 21.31
CA LYS A 3 8.83 7.47 20.84
C LYS A 3 8.87 7.23 19.32
N ALA A 4 9.04 8.27 18.51
CA ALA A 4 9.26 8.18 17.07
C ALA A 4 10.49 7.37 16.65
N LYS A 5 11.63 7.46 17.37
CA LYS A 5 12.84 6.66 17.07
C LYS A 5 12.61 5.17 17.33
N LEU A 6 11.88 4.87 18.40
CA LEU A 6 11.52 3.49 18.74
C LEU A 6 10.54 2.94 17.69
N PHE A 7 9.54 3.74 17.30
CA PHE A 7 8.58 3.37 16.27
C PHE A 7 9.25 3.12 14.91
N LEU A 8 10.15 4.02 14.48
CA LEU A 8 10.86 3.87 13.22
C LEU A 8 11.78 2.65 13.26
N LEU A 9 12.48 2.40 14.37
CA LEU A 9 13.31 1.20 14.53
C LEU A 9 12.47 -0.09 14.53
N ILE A 10 11.32 -0.10 15.21
CA ILE A 10 10.37 -1.22 15.21
C ILE A 10 9.80 -1.45 13.81
N LEU A 11 9.46 -0.38 13.08
CA LEU A 11 8.97 -0.45 11.71
C LEU A 11 10.04 -1.03 10.78
N THR A 12 11.28 -0.54 10.85
CA THR A 12 12.39 -1.08 10.05
C THR A 12 12.68 -2.54 10.40
N ALA A 13 12.61 -2.91 11.68
CA ALA A 13 12.78 -4.30 12.12
C ALA A 13 11.64 -5.21 11.62
N LEU A 14 10.38 -4.77 11.69
CA LEU A 14 9.23 -5.52 11.17
C LEU A 14 9.33 -5.72 9.66
N ILE A 15 9.75 -4.68 8.94
CA ILE A 15 9.91 -4.79 7.48
C ILE A 15 11.11 -5.67 7.12
N PHE A 16 12.18 -5.63 7.90
CA PHE A 16 13.34 -6.52 7.72
C PHE A 16 12.98 -7.98 8.03
N ILE A 17 12.20 -8.24 9.07
CA ILE A 17 11.66 -9.57 9.38
C ILE A 17 10.75 -10.05 8.23
N PHE A 18 9.86 -9.19 7.73
CA PHE A 18 9.03 -9.50 6.57
C PHE A 18 9.89 -9.86 5.34
N TYR A 19 10.96 -9.12 5.09
CA TYR A 19 11.91 -9.40 4.02
C TYR A 19 12.61 -10.76 4.21
N LEU A 20 13.08 -11.07 5.42
CA LEU A 20 13.69 -12.37 5.75
C LEU A 20 12.70 -13.54 5.59
N THR A 21 11.43 -13.36 5.97
CA THR A 21 10.41 -14.40 5.80
C THR A 21 10.08 -14.67 4.33
N ASN A 22 10.19 -13.68 3.45
CA ASN A 22 10.02 -13.88 2.01
C ASN A 22 11.23 -14.59 1.37
N ILE A 23 12.44 -14.41 1.91
CA ILE A 23 13.63 -15.15 1.47
C ILE A 23 13.58 -16.60 1.97
N ALA A 24 13.19 -16.83 3.23
CA ALA A 24 13.06 -18.16 3.81
C ALA A 24 11.86 -18.96 3.27
N GLY A 25 10.81 -18.28 2.78
CA GLY A 25 9.65 -18.90 2.15
C GLY A 25 9.87 -19.33 0.69
N ALA A 26 11.00 -18.99 0.07
CA ALA A 26 11.29 -19.36 -1.31
C ALA A 26 11.77 -20.82 -1.46
N THR A 27 12.04 -21.53 -0.36
CA THR A 27 12.50 -22.93 -0.40
C THR A 27 11.40 -23.98 -0.23
N ASP A 28 10.18 -23.60 0.16
CA ASP A 28 9.03 -24.52 0.28
C ASP A 28 7.72 -23.82 -0.10
N VAL A 29 7.65 -23.30 -1.32
CA VAL A 29 6.35 -22.96 -1.91
C VAL A 29 5.64 -24.28 -2.20
N LEU A 30 4.78 -24.72 -1.26
CA LEU A 30 3.73 -25.68 -1.54
C LEU A 30 3.05 -25.23 -2.84
N SER A 31 3.28 -25.98 -3.93
CA SER A 31 2.71 -25.68 -5.23
C SER A 31 1.21 -25.44 -5.04
N PRO A 32 0.68 -24.27 -5.45
CA PRO A 32 -0.73 -23.94 -5.31
C PRO A 32 -1.66 -25.02 -5.87
N ASP A 33 -1.17 -25.79 -6.83
CA ASP A 33 -1.87 -26.91 -7.45
C ASP A 33 -2.23 -28.02 -6.43
N LYS A 34 -1.39 -28.28 -5.42
CA LYS A 34 -1.69 -29.27 -4.36
C LYS A 34 -2.74 -28.79 -3.35
N VAL A 35 -2.90 -27.47 -3.19
CA VAL A 35 -3.92 -26.90 -2.28
C VAL A 35 -5.28 -26.82 -2.98
N VAL A 36 -5.31 -26.64 -4.30
CA VAL A 36 -6.55 -26.59 -5.09
C VAL A 36 -7.13 -27.99 -5.33
N GLU A 37 -6.29 -29.00 -5.56
CA GLU A 37 -6.71 -30.40 -5.70
C GLU A 37 -7.47 -30.91 -4.47
N GLY A 38 -6.97 -30.58 -3.26
CA GLY A 38 -7.58 -31.00 -2.00
C GLY A 38 -8.89 -30.30 -1.64
N VAL A 39 -9.19 -29.15 -2.24
CA VAL A 39 -10.36 -28.31 -1.88
C VAL A 39 -11.46 -28.34 -2.96
N THR A 40 -11.11 -28.55 -4.23
CA THR A 40 -12.07 -28.49 -5.35
C THR A 40 -12.37 -29.83 -6.01
N GLY A 41 -11.55 -30.87 -5.79
CA GLY A 41 -11.73 -32.18 -6.43
C GLY A 41 -11.60 -32.18 -7.95
N ILE A 42 -11.04 -31.11 -8.54
CA ILE A 42 -10.79 -30.97 -9.98
C ILE A 42 -9.36 -31.42 -10.24
N ASP A 43 -9.21 -32.47 -11.05
CA ASP A 43 -7.91 -33.03 -11.45
C ASP A 43 -7.16 -32.02 -12.32
N SER A 44 -5.93 -31.70 -11.92
CA SER A 44 -5.08 -30.70 -12.58
C SER A 44 -4.81 -31.01 -14.06
N ASN A 45 -5.07 -32.24 -14.50
CA ASN A 45 -4.85 -32.72 -15.86
C ASN A 45 -5.97 -32.39 -16.86
N ASP A 46 -7.14 -31.91 -16.42
CA ASP A 46 -8.26 -31.55 -17.32
C ASP A 46 -8.20 -30.10 -17.82
N ILE A 47 -7.18 -29.33 -17.42
CA ILE A 47 -7.04 -27.93 -17.80
C ILE A 47 -6.23 -27.84 -19.10
N SER A 48 -6.95 -27.84 -20.22
CA SER A 48 -6.43 -27.62 -21.58
C SER A 48 -5.41 -26.45 -21.64
N PRO A 49 -4.26 -26.59 -22.31
CA PRO A 49 -3.15 -25.63 -22.25
C PRO A 49 -3.47 -24.22 -22.81
N ASN A 50 -4.58 -24.05 -23.55
CA ASN A 50 -5.06 -22.73 -23.99
C ASN A 50 -5.85 -21.97 -22.91
N SER A 51 -6.09 -22.58 -21.74
CA SER A 51 -6.87 -22.03 -20.63
C SER A 51 -6.02 -21.64 -19.41
N VAL A 52 -4.70 -21.74 -19.49
CA VAL A 52 -3.79 -21.46 -18.35
C VAL A 52 -3.91 -20.00 -17.88
N GLN A 53 -4.14 -19.06 -18.80
CA GLN A 53 -4.32 -17.65 -18.45
C GLN A 53 -5.68 -17.38 -17.79
N SER A 54 -6.74 -18.04 -18.27
CA SER A 54 -8.04 -18.05 -17.57
C SER A 54 -7.96 -18.74 -16.22
N SER A 55 -7.07 -19.71 -16.02
CA SER A 55 -6.92 -20.42 -14.75
C SER A 55 -6.30 -19.53 -13.67
N VAL A 56 -5.30 -18.70 -13.99
CA VAL A 56 -4.65 -17.83 -13.00
C VAL A 56 -5.57 -16.69 -12.59
N GLU A 57 -6.22 -16.03 -13.55
CA GLU A 57 -7.20 -14.98 -13.24
C GLU A 57 -8.41 -15.53 -12.50
N ALA A 58 -8.94 -16.70 -12.89
CA ALA A 58 -10.02 -17.36 -12.16
C ALA A 58 -9.61 -17.78 -10.75
N LYS A 59 -8.38 -18.28 -10.55
CA LYS A 59 -7.82 -18.60 -9.23
C LYS A 59 -7.78 -17.35 -8.34
N TRP A 60 -7.30 -16.22 -8.84
CA TRP A 60 -7.28 -14.96 -8.09
C TRP A 60 -8.68 -14.42 -7.79
N LEU A 61 -9.61 -14.56 -8.72
CA LEU A 61 -10.99 -14.13 -8.55
C LEU A 61 -11.70 -14.98 -7.49
N TYR A 62 -11.50 -16.30 -7.52
CA TYR A 62 -11.97 -17.22 -6.48
C TYR A 62 -11.39 -16.88 -5.09
N LEU A 63 -10.07 -16.69 -4.99
CA LEU A 63 -9.42 -16.26 -3.75
C LEU A 63 -10.00 -14.94 -3.24
N LYS A 64 -10.22 -13.95 -4.13
CA LYS A 64 -10.86 -12.68 -3.78
C LYS A 64 -12.24 -12.90 -3.18
N GLU A 65 -13.05 -13.79 -3.76
CA GLU A 65 -14.38 -14.10 -3.26
C GLU A 65 -14.38 -14.83 -1.91
N GLU A 66 -13.47 -15.79 -1.71
CA GLU A 66 -13.33 -16.49 -0.43
C GLU A 66 -12.88 -15.55 0.69
N TRP A 67 -11.88 -14.71 0.43
CA TRP A 67 -11.47 -13.67 1.38
C TRP A 67 -12.61 -12.71 1.72
N LYS A 68 -13.40 -12.33 0.70
CA LYS A 68 -14.58 -11.49 0.87
C LYS A 68 -15.63 -12.17 1.78
N LYS A 69 -15.90 -13.47 1.60
CA LYS A 69 -16.81 -14.24 2.47
C LYS A 69 -16.29 -14.29 3.91
N ILE A 70 -15.00 -14.58 4.10
CA ILE A 70 -14.39 -14.66 5.44
C ILE A 70 -14.45 -13.30 6.15
N LEU A 71 -14.10 -12.22 5.46
CA LEU A 71 -14.14 -10.86 6.02
C LEU A 71 -15.57 -10.42 6.35
N PHE A 72 -16.54 -10.71 5.48
CA PHE A 72 -17.94 -10.35 5.72
C PHE A 72 -18.70 -11.22 6.69
N ARG A 73 -18.13 -12.36 7.12
CA ARG A 73 -18.67 -13.12 8.25
C ARG A 73 -18.72 -12.28 9.53
N ASN A 74 -17.82 -11.30 9.67
CA ASN A 74 -17.83 -10.37 10.78
C ASN A 74 -18.80 -9.19 10.52
N LYS A 75 -19.84 -9.08 11.35
CA LYS A 75 -20.85 -8.01 11.26
C LYS A 75 -20.24 -6.59 11.30
N LEU A 76 -19.15 -6.39 12.05
CA LEU A 76 -18.47 -5.10 12.10
C LEU A 76 -17.86 -4.72 10.75
N ILE A 77 -17.14 -5.66 10.11
CA ILE A 77 -16.51 -5.44 8.81
C ILE A 77 -17.57 -5.19 7.73
N SER A 78 -18.66 -5.97 7.75
CA SER A 78 -19.79 -5.78 6.84
C SER A 78 -20.46 -4.41 7.02
N GLY A 79 -20.63 -3.96 8.27
CA GLY A 79 -21.17 -2.62 8.56
C GLY A 79 -20.26 -1.51 8.04
N VAL A 80 -18.95 -1.61 8.28
CA VAL A 80 -17.96 -0.65 7.79
C VAL A 80 -17.93 -0.60 6.25
N ASP A 81 -17.92 -1.74 5.58
CA ASP A 81 -17.97 -1.80 4.10
C ASP A 81 -19.24 -1.15 3.54
N SER A 82 -20.39 -1.37 4.17
CA SER A 82 -21.65 -0.73 3.75
C SER A 82 -21.59 0.80 3.85
N ILE A 83 -21.00 1.32 4.95
CA ILE A 83 -20.82 2.77 5.14
C ILE A 83 -19.85 3.32 4.09
N LEU A 84 -18.71 2.66 3.89
CA LEU A 84 -17.69 3.12 2.95
C LEU A 84 -18.18 3.05 1.49
N LYS A 85 -19.00 2.06 1.14
CA LYS A 85 -19.69 2.01 -0.16
C LYS A 85 -20.66 3.16 -0.37
N LYS A 86 -21.36 3.63 0.67
CA LYS A 86 -22.19 4.84 0.58
C LYS A 86 -21.34 6.09 0.36
N LEU A 87 -20.13 6.11 0.91
CA LEU A 87 -19.13 7.16 0.69
C LEU A 87 -18.35 6.99 -0.62
N ASN A 88 -18.71 6.05 -1.50
CA ASN A 88 -18.04 5.85 -2.79
C ASN A 88 -17.86 7.14 -3.62
N PRO A 89 -18.82 8.09 -3.68
CA PRO A 89 -18.59 9.36 -4.36
C PRO A 89 -17.37 10.13 -3.84
N VAL A 90 -17.11 10.07 -2.53
CA VAL A 90 -15.93 10.69 -1.92
C VAL A 90 -14.64 10.00 -2.39
N PHE A 91 -14.62 8.67 -2.46
CA PHE A 91 -13.47 7.93 -2.99
C PHE A 91 -13.20 8.25 -4.46
N VAL A 92 -14.25 8.37 -5.28
CA VAL A 92 -14.13 8.74 -6.70
C VAL A 92 -13.55 10.15 -6.83
N VAL A 93 -14.00 11.11 -5.99
CA VAL A 93 -13.46 12.47 -6.00
C VAL A 93 -12.01 12.52 -5.50
N LEU A 94 -11.69 11.79 -4.42
CA LEU A 94 -10.36 11.83 -3.83
C LEU A 94 -9.31 11.06 -4.65
N PHE A 95 -9.68 9.92 -5.22
CA PHE A 95 -8.73 8.95 -5.78
C PHE A 95 -8.97 8.59 -7.24
N LYS A 96 -10.06 9.08 -7.86
CA LYS A 96 -10.50 8.68 -9.20
C LYS A 96 -10.75 7.17 -9.35
N GLU A 97 -11.02 6.49 -8.24
CA GLU A 97 -11.23 5.04 -8.18
C GLU A 97 -12.46 4.76 -7.31
N SER A 98 -13.25 3.75 -7.71
CA SER A 98 -14.40 3.30 -6.91
C SER A 98 -13.95 2.50 -5.70
N TYR A 99 -14.65 2.69 -4.59
CA TYR A 99 -14.42 1.96 -3.36
C TYR A 99 -14.57 0.43 -3.54
N ASP A 100 -13.49 -0.31 -3.24
CA ASP A 100 -13.51 -1.77 -3.08
C ASP A 100 -12.64 -2.17 -1.88
N LEU A 101 -13.27 -2.69 -0.81
CA LEU A 101 -12.62 -3.12 0.42
C LEU A 101 -11.50 -4.15 0.18
N VAL A 102 -11.67 -5.04 -0.80
CA VAL A 102 -10.73 -6.14 -1.08
C VAL A 102 -9.64 -5.71 -2.07
N SER A 103 -9.71 -4.49 -2.59
CA SER A 103 -8.71 -3.98 -3.53
C SER A 103 -7.45 -3.50 -2.81
N PHE A 104 -6.38 -4.29 -2.89
CA PHE A 104 -5.05 -3.90 -2.40
C PHE A 104 -4.57 -2.57 -2.99
N LYS A 105 -4.88 -2.32 -4.27
CA LYS A 105 -4.57 -1.06 -4.95
C LYS A 105 -5.13 0.14 -4.19
N MET A 106 -6.38 0.05 -3.75
CA MET A 106 -7.04 1.17 -3.07
C MET A 106 -6.41 1.47 -1.71
N TRP A 107 -6.08 0.43 -0.94
CA TRP A 107 -5.38 0.60 0.35
C TRP A 107 -4.03 1.27 0.18
N ILE A 108 -3.25 0.86 -0.82
CA ILE A 108 -1.96 1.48 -1.13
C ILE A 108 -2.15 2.95 -1.53
N ILE A 109 -3.13 3.26 -2.38
CA ILE A 109 -3.42 4.63 -2.79
C ILE A 109 -3.83 5.49 -1.59
N ILE A 110 -4.67 5.00 -0.67
CA ILE A 110 -5.07 5.71 0.54
C ILE A 110 -3.84 6.04 1.40
N ILE A 111 -2.96 5.06 1.62
CA ILE A 111 -1.71 5.25 2.39
C ILE A 111 -0.83 6.31 1.72
N LEU A 112 -0.60 6.19 0.40
CA LEU A 112 0.20 7.14 -0.36
C LEU A 112 -0.40 8.55 -0.34
N TRP A 113 -1.73 8.66 -0.37
CA TRP A 113 -2.42 9.95 -0.26
C TRP A 113 -2.22 10.59 1.11
N PHE A 114 -2.30 9.84 2.21
CA PHE A 114 -2.00 10.37 3.55
C PHE A 114 -0.53 10.84 3.65
N ILE A 115 0.41 10.08 3.11
CA ILE A 115 1.82 10.47 3.04
C ILE A 115 1.97 11.77 2.24
N SER A 116 1.38 11.83 1.04
CA SER A 116 1.40 13.02 0.19
C SER A 116 0.79 14.23 0.89
N SER A 117 -0.34 14.06 1.58
CA SER A 117 -0.99 15.13 2.34
C SER A 117 -0.14 15.64 3.49
N SER A 118 0.64 14.75 4.12
CA SER A 118 1.54 15.12 5.22
C SER A 118 2.72 15.93 4.70
N ILE A 119 3.34 15.48 3.60
CA ILE A 119 4.42 16.22 2.92
C ILE A 119 3.92 17.58 2.43
N SER A 120 2.74 17.63 1.80
CA SER A 120 2.15 18.89 1.35
C SER A 120 1.82 19.83 2.52
N PHE A 121 1.39 19.30 3.67
CA PHE A 121 1.14 20.12 4.87
C PHE A 121 2.42 20.80 5.34
N ASP A 122 3.51 20.05 5.45
CA ASP A 122 4.80 20.61 5.84
C ASP A 122 5.25 21.67 4.84
N LEU A 123 5.19 21.39 3.53
CA LEU A 123 5.56 22.36 2.49
C LEU A 123 4.72 23.65 2.58
N VAL A 124 3.40 23.54 2.69
CA VAL A 124 2.52 24.72 2.79
C VAL A 124 2.78 25.51 4.06
N ARG A 125 3.05 24.83 5.18
CA ARG A 125 3.36 25.50 6.45
C ARG A 125 4.71 26.21 6.39
N LEU A 126 5.69 25.62 5.72
CA LEU A 126 7.04 26.16 5.57
C LEU A 126 7.07 27.42 4.70
N TYR A 127 6.44 27.36 3.54
CA TYR A 127 6.57 28.41 2.52
C TYR A 127 5.37 29.35 2.45
N GLY A 128 4.20 28.93 2.93
CA GLY A 128 2.96 29.68 2.75
C GLY A 128 2.65 30.70 3.84
N HIS A 129 3.38 30.71 4.97
CA HIS A 129 3.05 31.53 6.16
C HIS A 129 1.57 31.46 6.60
N LEU A 130 0.89 30.36 6.27
CA LEU A 130 -0.53 30.18 6.55
C LEU A 130 -0.75 29.72 7.99
N LYS A 131 -1.92 30.08 8.56
CA LYS A 131 -2.36 29.51 9.84
C LYS A 131 -2.59 28.01 9.69
N ILE A 132 -2.36 27.26 10.76
CA ILE A 132 -2.40 25.79 10.78
C ILE A 132 -3.66 25.19 10.13
N GLY A 133 -4.84 25.76 10.38
CA GLY A 133 -6.11 25.26 9.80
C GLY A 133 -6.16 25.40 8.28
N TRP A 134 -5.65 26.51 7.74
CA TRP A 134 -5.58 26.73 6.29
C TRP A 134 -4.51 25.86 5.65
N SER A 135 -3.40 25.59 6.34
CA SER A 135 -2.37 24.65 5.86
C SER A 135 -2.91 23.23 5.72
N ILE A 136 -3.77 22.78 6.65
CA ILE A 136 -4.41 21.46 6.55
C ILE A 136 -5.35 21.40 5.34
N LEU A 137 -6.19 22.42 5.15
CA LEU A 137 -7.10 22.46 4.00
C LEU A 137 -6.33 22.49 2.67
N ALA A 138 -5.30 23.34 2.58
CA ALA A 138 -4.47 23.44 1.39
C ALA A 138 -3.73 22.12 1.09
N SER A 139 -3.22 21.43 2.11
CA SER A 139 -2.52 20.16 1.90
C SER A 139 -3.44 19.04 1.44
N LEU A 140 -4.67 18.99 1.94
CA LEU A 140 -5.70 18.07 1.47
C LEU A 140 -6.08 18.34 0.02
N VAL A 141 -6.18 19.61 -0.38
CA VAL A 141 -6.46 19.98 -1.78
C VAL A 141 -5.31 19.56 -2.69
N ILE A 142 -4.07 19.87 -2.32
CA ILE A 142 -2.88 19.52 -3.11
C ILE A 142 -2.74 17.99 -3.23
N SER A 143 -2.91 17.24 -2.14
CA SER A 143 -2.82 15.77 -2.18
C SER A 143 -3.93 15.14 -3.00
N THR A 144 -5.14 15.72 -2.99
CA THR A 144 -6.25 15.28 -3.85
C THR A 144 -5.95 15.55 -5.32
N ILE A 145 -5.39 16.71 -5.66
CA ILE A 145 -4.96 17.00 -7.04
C ILE A 145 -3.90 15.98 -7.49
N LEU A 146 -2.90 15.70 -6.64
CA LEU A 146 -1.88 14.68 -6.91
C LEU A 146 -2.46 13.26 -7.07
N ALA A 147 -3.49 12.91 -6.30
CA ALA A 147 -4.17 11.64 -6.46
C ALA A 147 -4.92 11.55 -7.80
N GLN A 148 -5.52 12.65 -8.26
CA GLN A 148 -6.23 12.69 -9.53
C GLN A 148 -5.31 12.67 -10.78
N THR A 149 -4.05 13.09 -10.67
CA THR A 149 -3.10 13.18 -11.80
C THR A 149 -2.47 11.84 -12.20
N TYR A 150 -3.04 10.70 -11.78
CA TYR A 150 -2.47 9.35 -11.94
C TYR A 150 -1.11 9.14 -11.28
N PHE A 151 -0.55 10.13 -10.59
CA PHE A 151 0.77 10.05 -9.95
C PHE A 151 0.81 8.91 -8.92
N LEU A 152 -0.21 8.81 -8.07
CA LEU A 152 -0.30 7.72 -7.08
C LEU A 152 -0.49 6.35 -7.74
N THR A 153 -1.25 6.29 -8.84
CA THR A 153 -1.41 5.06 -9.63
C THR A 153 -0.09 4.62 -10.25
N LEU A 154 0.71 5.56 -10.76
CA LEU A 154 2.03 5.29 -11.30
C LEU A 154 2.97 4.73 -10.23
N ILE A 155 2.99 5.33 -9.03
CA ILE A 155 3.75 4.80 -7.89
C ILE A 155 3.29 3.39 -7.54
N TYR A 156 1.98 3.14 -7.46
CA TYR A 156 1.44 1.81 -7.20
C TYR A 156 1.89 0.78 -8.25
N VAL A 157 1.79 1.11 -9.56
CA VAL A 157 2.21 0.20 -10.63
C VAL A 157 3.70 -0.09 -10.54
N LEU A 158 4.52 0.92 -10.23
CA LEU A 158 5.95 0.72 -10.00
C LEU A 158 6.22 -0.20 -8.80
N LEU A 159 5.53 0.01 -7.68
CA LEU A 159 5.66 -0.84 -6.49
C LEU A 159 5.27 -2.30 -6.77
N VAL A 160 4.14 -2.52 -7.46
CA VAL A 160 3.67 -3.88 -7.79
C VAL A 160 4.60 -4.56 -8.79
N LYS A 161 5.03 -3.86 -9.85
CA LYS A 161 6.01 -4.41 -10.79
C LYS A 161 7.29 -4.79 -10.06
N LEU A 162 7.80 -3.90 -9.22
CA LEU A 162 9.03 -4.15 -8.48
C LEU A 162 8.91 -5.33 -7.50
N ALA A 163 7.77 -5.47 -6.82
CA ALA A 163 7.53 -6.56 -5.89
C ALA A 163 7.32 -7.91 -6.62
N GLY A 164 6.65 -7.88 -7.77
CA GLY A 164 6.15 -9.07 -8.46
C GLY A 164 7.15 -9.80 -9.35
N TYR A 165 8.26 -9.17 -9.77
CA TYR A 165 9.25 -9.84 -10.62
C TYR A 165 10.38 -10.48 -9.78
N PRO A 166 10.50 -11.83 -9.78
CA PRO A 166 11.55 -12.53 -9.04
C PRO A 166 12.95 -12.20 -9.56
N GLU A 167 13.07 -12.03 -10.88
CA GLU A 167 14.35 -11.88 -11.58
C GLU A 167 15.06 -10.54 -11.29
N TYR A 168 14.32 -9.49 -10.90
CA TYR A 168 14.90 -8.18 -10.61
C TYR A 168 15.26 -7.99 -9.13
N TRP A 169 15.86 -9.00 -8.50
CA TRP A 169 16.40 -8.88 -7.14
C TRP A 169 17.36 -7.69 -6.94
N PRO A 170 18.22 -7.29 -7.92
CA PRO A 170 19.11 -6.14 -7.73
C PRO A 170 18.35 -4.82 -7.74
N VAL A 171 17.28 -4.71 -8.54
CA VAL A 171 16.44 -3.50 -8.61
C VAL A 171 15.66 -3.34 -7.31
N ARG A 172 15.19 -4.44 -6.70
CA ARG A 172 14.61 -4.43 -5.35
C ARG A 172 15.59 -3.92 -4.31
N LEU A 173 16.86 -4.34 -4.38
CA LEU A 173 17.91 -3.88 -3.46
C LEU A 173 18.22 -2.39 -3.64
N ILE A 174 18.36 -1.92 -4.89
CA ILE A 174 18.57 -0.50 -5.20
C ILE A 174 17.41 0.33 -4.67
N LEU A 175 16.16 -0.11 -4.89
CA LEU A 175 14.98 0.62 -4.43
C LEU A 175 14.87 0.62 -2.91
N TRP A 176 15.24 -0.47 -2.23
CA TRP A 176 15.41 -0.50 -0.78
C TRP A 176 16.40 0.55 -0.30
N LEU A 177 17.54 0.66 -0.99
CA LEU A 177 18.57 1.63 -0.70
C LEU A 177 18.04 3.07 -0.90
N VAL A 178 17.27 3.31 -1.96
CA VAL A 178 16.58 4.58 -2.20
C VAL A 178 15.57 4.90 -1.09
N ILE A 179 14.74 3.94 -0.67
CA ILE A 179 13.78 4.14 0.44
C ILE A 179 14.54 4.48 1.73
N ILE A 180 15.62 3.77 2.05
CA ILE A 180 16.44 4.04 3.23
C ILE A 180 17.03 5.45 3.17
N VAL A 181 17.55 5.88 2.01
CA VAL A 181 18.07 7.23 1.81
C VAL A 181 16.97 8.28 1.98
N VAL A 182 15.79 8.07 1.38
CA VAL A 182 14.64 8.98 1.53
C VAL A 182 14.20 9.07 2.98
N LEU A 183 14.06 7.95 3.69
CA LEU A 183 13.71 7.93 5.11
C LEU A 183 14.78 8.63 5.96
N PHE A 184 16.06 8.45 5.63
CA PHE A 184 17.16 9.12 6.30
C PHE A 184 17.13 10.63 6.08
N VAL A 185 16.89 11.09 4.85
CA VAL A 185 16.72 12.50 4.51
C VAL A 185 15.54 13.09 5.26
N VAL A 186 14.36 12.45 5.20
CA VAL A 186 13.15 12.88 5.93
C VAL A 186 13.43 12.97 7.43
N TYR A 187 14.09 11.96 8.01
CA TYR A 187 14.47 11.96 9.43
C TYR A 187 15.42 13.11 9.80
N TYR A 188 16.46 13.35 8.99
CA TYR A 188 17.39 14.45 9.23
C TYR A 188 16.71 15.81 9.06
N PHE A 189 15.80 15.92 8.10
CA PHE A 189 15.02 17.12 7.86
C PHE A 189 14.10 17.41 9.06
N GLU A 190 13.36 16.41 9.55
CA GLU A 190 12.53 16.53 10.76
C GLU A 190 13.38 16.92 11.98
N LYS A 191 14.54 16.29 12.17
CA LYS A 191 15.43 16.58 13.30
C LYS A 191 15.98 18.01 13.24
N SER A 192 16.49 18.43 12.08
CA SER A 192 16.97 19.80 11.84
C SER A 192 15.86 20.81 12.12
N TRP A 193 14.66 20.52 11.62
CA TRP A 193 13.48 21.35 11.78
C TRP A 193 13.06 21.53 13.25
N THR A 194 12.99 20.47 14.04
CA THR A 194 12.67 20.58 15.48
C THR A 194 13.69 21.38 16.26
N HIS A 195 14.93 21.50 15.76
CA HIS A 195 15.97 22.31 16.38
C HIS A 195 15.81 23.79 16.01
N PHE A 196 15.47 24.09 14.75
CA PHE A 196 15.19 25.46 14.28
C PHE A 196 13.99 26.07 15.01
N VAL A 197 12.86 25.36 15.09
CA VAL A 197 11.64 25.83 15.76
C VAL A 197 11.82 26.06 17.27
N ARG A 198 12.81 25.43 17.92
CA ARG A 198 13.11 25.69 19.34
C ARG A 198 13.93 26.97 19.57
N LEU A 199 14.60 27.47 18.53
CA LEU A 199 15.46 28.63 18.60
C LEU A 199 14.74 29.92 18.18
N SER A 200 13.63 29.81 17.45
CA SER A 200 12.69 30.89 17.12
C SER A 200 11.62 31.05 18.19
#